data_AF-A0A4Q0VJ54-F1
#
_entry.id   AF-A0A4Q0VJ54-F1
#
_cell.length_a   1.000
_cell.length_b   1.000
_cell.length_c   1.000
_cell.angle_alpha   90.00
_cell.angle_beta   90.00
_cell.angle_gamma   90.00
#
_symmetry.space_group_name_H-M   'P 1'
#
loop_
_entity.id
_entity.type
_entity.pdbx_description
1 polymer ?
#
loop_
_entity_poly.entity_id
_entity_poly.type
_entity_poly.pdbx_seq_one_letter_code
_entity_poly.pdbx_strand_id
1 'polypeptide(L)' 'MKTREKVTRVLAVAGQDPYQLAAATQIPVALINNLLWHNLPVGQLTLAQAERLAAYWDRMTVVQANIPRQIKP' A
#
# COMPACT_ATOMS: atom_id res chain seq x y z
N MET A 1 0.18 12.76 -6.49
CA MET A 1 1.09 11.92 -5.67
C MET A 1 1.67 10.84 -6.57
N LYS A 2 3.00 10.69 -6.61
CA LYS A 2 3.72 9.75 -7.48
C LYS A 2 3.60 8.32 -6.96
N THR A 3 3.69 7.31 -7.83
CA THR A 3 3.59 5.87 -7.49
C THR A 3 4.53 5.49 -6.35
N ARG A 4 5.79 5.95 -6.38
CA ARG A 4 6.78 5.71 -5.31
C ARG A 4 6.30 6.22 -3.95
N GLU A 5 5.71 7.41 -3.89
CA GLU A 5 5.20 7.98 -2.64
C GLU A 5 4.01 7.17 -2.11
N LYS A 6 3.14 6.67 -3.01
CA LYS A 6 1.99 5.82 -2.63
C LYS A 6 2.45 4.49 -2.07
N VAL A 7 3.43 3.87 -2.71
CA VAL A 7 4.09 2.65 -2.22
C VAL A 7 4.70 2.89 -0.83
N THR A 8 5.46 3.96 -0.63
CA THR A 8 6.05 4.26 0.69
C THR A 8 4.98 4.45 1.76
N ARG A 9 3.88 5.14 1.45
CA ARG A 9 2.78 5.33 2.42
C ARG A 9 2.02 4.04 2.71
N VAL A 10 1.77 3.20 1.70
CA VAL A 10 1.09 1.91 1.89
C VAL A 10 1.92 1.00 2.78
N LEU A 11 3.24 0.97 2.58
CA LEU A 11 4.16 0.22 3.44
C LEU A 11 4.20 0.79 4.87
N ALA A 12 4.17 2.11 5.03
CA ALA A 12 4.17 2.73 6.36
C ALA A 12 2.86 2.50 7.15
N VAL A 13 1.71 2.46 6.47
CA VAL A 13 0.39 2.38 7.12
C VAL A 13 -0.12 0.93 7.19
N ALA A 14 -0.04 0.20 6.08
CA ALA A 14 -0.54 -1.17 5.99
C ALA A 14 0.57 -2.23 6.16
N GLY A 15 1.83 -1.82 6.33
CA GLY A 15 2.95 -2.70 6.67
C GLY A 15 2.87 -3.32 8.06
N GLN A 16 1.88 -2.96 8.88
CA GLN A 16 1.60 -3.64 10.13
C GLN A 16 1.13 -5.09 9.92
N ASP A 17 0.56 -5.42 8.76
CA ASP A 17 0.20 -6.79 8.37
C ASP A 17 0.64 -7.11 6.93
N PRO A 18 1.85 -7.69 6.74
CA PRO A 18 2.37 -8.02 5.42
C PRO A 18 1.57 -9.14 4.72
N TYR A 19 0.85 -9.98 5.45
CA TYR A 19 0.00 -11.03 4.88
C TYR A 19 -1.27 -10.44 4.27
N GLN A 20 -1.90 -9.51 4.97
CA GLN A 20 -3.07 -8.79 4.45
C GLN A 20 -2.71 -7.97 3.21
N LEU A 21 -1.55 -7.31 3.23
CA LEU A 21 -1.06 -6.54 2.09
C LEU A 21 -0.76 -7.44 0.89
N ALA A 22 -0.18 -8.62 1.11
CA ALA A 22 0.08 -9.61 0.07
C ALA A 22 -1.21 -10.11 -0.58
N ALA A 23 -2.22 -10.44 0.23
CA ALA A 23 -3.52 -10.89 -0.26
C ALA A 23 -4.21 -9.80 -1.11
N ALA A 24 -4.15 -8.54 -0.68
CA ALA A 24 -4.82 -7.43 -1.37
C ALA A 24 -4.12 -6.97 -2.65
N THR A 25 -2.79 -7.08 -2.71
CA THR A 25 -1.98 -6.57 -3.84
C THR A 25 -1.47 -7.68 -4.76
N GLN A 26 -1.67 -8.95 -4.39
CA GLN A 26 -1.10 -10.11 -5.06
C GLN A 26 0.43 -10.03 -5.20
N ILE A 27 1.09 -9.39 -4.24
CA ILE A 27 2.54 -9.33 -4.14
C ILE A 27 2.98 -10.35 -3.09
N PRO A 28 4.03 -11.15 -3.33
CA PRO A 28 4.51 -12.11 -2.36
C PRO A 28 4.84 -11.46 -1.01
N VAL A 29 4.44 -12.11 0.09
CA VAL A 29 4.75 -11.67 1.47
C VAL A 29 6.25 -11.44 1.65
N ALA A 30 7.10 -12.30 1.07
CA ALA A 30 8.55 -12.15 1.11
C ALA A 30 9.03 -10.82 0.49
N LEU A 31 8.44 -10.40 -0.64
CA LEU A 31 8.74 -9.13 -1.29
C LEU A 31 8.30 -7.94 -0.43
N ILE A 32 7.11 -8.02 0.16
CA ILE A 32 6.59 -6.99 1.07
C ILE A 32 7.47 -6.87 2.31
N ASN A 33 7.85 -7.99 2.94
CA ASN A 33 8.77 -8.00 4.07
C ASN A 33 10.12 -7.37 3.69
N ASN A 34 10.66 -7.71 2.53
CA ASN A 34 11.92 -7.10 2.09
C ASN A 34 11.80 -5.58 1.88
N LEU A 35 10.65 -5.08 1.44
CA LEU A 35 10.38 -3.65 1.30
C LEU A 35 10.20 -2.97 2.67
N LEU A 36 9.53 -3.62 3.63
CA LEU A 36 9.29 -3.12 4.98
C LEU A 36 10.58 -3.04 5.80
N TRP A 37 11.39 -4.10 5.74
CA TRP A 37 12.66 -4.18 6.47
C TRP A 37 13.82 -3.55 5.70
N HIS A 38 13.54 -2.73 4.68
CA HIS A 38 14.51 -2.02 3.85
C HIS A 38 15.58 -2.90 3.17
N ASN A 39 15.38 -4.21 3.10
CA ASN A 39 16.24 -5.15 2.37
C ASN A 39 16.14 -5.02 0.85
N LEU A 40 15.08 -4.38 0.36
CA LEU A 40 14.87 -4.13 -1.06
C LEU A 40 14.57 -2.64 -1.32
N PRO A 41 15.38 -1.95 -2.14
CA PRO A 41 15.02 -0.61 -2.59
C PRO A 41 13.78 -0.68 -3.47
N VAL A 42 12.87 0.28 -3.31
CA VAL A 42 11.62 0.39 -4.09
C VAL A 42 11.86 0.39 -5.61
N GLY A 43 13.07 0.73 -6.08
CA GLY A 43 13.46 0.64 -7.49
C GLY A 43 13.63 -0.78 -8.06
N GLN A 44 13.63 -1.82 -7.21
CA GLN A 44 13.65 -3.23 -7.64
C GLN A 44 12.24 -3.85 -7.71
N LEU A 45 11.18 -3.10 -7.37
CA LEU A 45 9.81 -3.49 -7.70
C LEU A 45 9.61 -3.35 -9.21
N THR A 46 8.97 -4.35 -9.82
CA THR A 46 8.46 -4.20 -11.19
C THR A 46 7.38 -3.11 -11.22
N LEU A 47 7.21 -2.45 -12.38
CA LEU A 47 6.21 -1.41 -12.57
C LEU A 47 4.80 -1.90 -12.17
N ALA A 48 4.42 -3.09 -12.61
CA ALA A 48 3.11 -3.68 -12.30
C ALA A 48 2.91 -3.91 -10.78
N GLN A 49 3.94 -4.28 -10.03
CA GLN A 49 3.83 -4.44 -8.57
C GLN A 49 3.73 -3.08 -7.87
N ALA A 50 4.52 -2.09 -8.30
CA ALA A 50 4.44 -0.73 -7.78
C ALA A 50 3.04 -0.11 -8.02
N GLU A 51 2.46 -0.37 -9.19
CA GLU A 51 1.09 0.07 -9.52
C GLU A 51 0.03 -0.59 -8.64
N ARG A 52 0.13 -1.89 -8.35
CA ARG A 52 -0.82 -2.58 -7.43
C ARG A 52 -0.76 -2.02 -6.02
N LEU A 53 0.44 -1.77 -5.49
CA LEU A 53 0.62 -1.13 -4.18
C LEU A 53 0.05 0.29 -4.16
N ALA A 54 0.29 1.06 -5.23
CA ALA A 54 -0.26 2.40 -5.37
C ALA A 54 -1.79 2.40 -5.49
N ALA A 55 -2.37 1.48 -6.25
CA ALA A 55 -3.81 1.32 -6.39
C ALA A 55 -4.47 0.88 -5.08
N TYR A 56 -3.80 0.04 -4.28
CA TYR A 56 -4.29 -0.33 -2.96
C TYR A 56 -4.30 0.88 -2.00
N TRP A 57 -3.27 1.73 -2.03
CA TRP A 57 -3.27 2.99 -1.30
C TRP A 57 -4.43 3.91 -1.73
N ASP A 58 -4.65 4.06 -3.04
CA ASP A 58 -5.79 4.84 -3.54
C ASP A 58 -7.12 4.31 -3.01
N ARG A 59 -7.34 2.98 -3.02
CA ARG A 59 -8.55 2.37 -2.43
C ARG A 59 -8.71 2.67 -0.95
N MET A 60 -7.64 2.56 -0.15
CA MET A 60 -7.69 2.88 1.29
C MET A 60 -8.06 4.35 1.53
N THR A 61 -7.49 5.27 0.74
CA THR A 61 -7.78 6.71 0.89
C THR A 61 -9.17 7.08 0.38
N VAL A 62 -9.68 6.42 -0.65
CA VAL A 62 -11.06 6.60 -1.13
C VAL A 62 -12.06 6.09 -0.08
N VAL A 63 -11.79 4.95 0.56
CA VAL A 63 -12.65 4.44 1.65
C VAL A 63 -12.66 5.41 2.84
N GLN A 64 -11.54 6.05 3.19
CA GLN A 64 -11.51 7.11 4.20
C GLN A 64 -12.21 8.40 3.78
N ALA A 65 -12.14 8.77 2.50
CA ALA A 65 -12.79 9.97 1.96
C ALA A 65 -14.31 9.82 1.83
N ASN A 66 -14.81 8.59 1.71
CA ASN A 66 -16.22 8.27 1.52
C ASN A 66 -16.94 7.87 2.81
N ILE A 67 -16.37 8.13 3.99
CA ILE A 67 -17.13 8.15 5.23
C ILE A 67 -17.91 9.47 5.21
N PRO A 68 -19.24 9.49 4.97
CA PRO A 68 -20.00 10.71 5.15
C PRO A 68 -19.75 11.15 6.59
N ARG A 69 -19.26 12.38 6.76
CA ARG A 69 -19.33 13.06 8.05
C ARG A 69 -20.81 13.04 8.43
N GLN A 70 -21.23 12.06 9.21
CA GLN A 70 -22.54 12.09 9.85
C GLN A 70 -22.43 13.22 10.85
N ILE A 71 -22.81 14.41 10.38
CA ILE A 71 -23.14 15.54 11.23
C ILE A 71 -24.39 15.07 11.98
N LYS A 72 -24.17 14.55 13.19
CA LYS A 72 -25.22 14.24 14.16
C LYS A 72 -25.71 15.57 14.79
N PRO A 73 -26.94 15.58 15.30
CA PRO A 73 -28.02 16.54 15.02
C PRO A 73 -27.79 17.95 15.56
#